data_AF-A0A2C1K5D7-F1
#
_entry.id   AF-A0A2C1K5D7-F1
#
_cell.length_a   1.000
_cell.length_b   1.000
_cell.length_c   1.000
_cell.angle_alpha   90.00
_cell.angle_beta   90.00
_cell.angle_gamma   90.00
#
_symmetry.space_group_name_H-M   'P 1'
#
loop_
_entity.id
_entity.type
_entity.pdbx_description
1 polymer ?
#
loop_
_entity_poly.entity_id
_entity_poly.type
_entity_poly.pdbx_seq_one_letter_code
_entity_poly.pdbx_strand_id
1 'polypeptide(L)'
;MKTFKLVGLQIEDTAAIENKVISLKDGLVINKEDGENSWLIEALISKEWLPFFKEHVEQPDTHLKVLVTISKTTNTPAQISASVKNITELEESISVLLDGRLLARSV
;
A
#
# COMPACT_ATOMS: atom_id res chain seq x y z
N MET A 1 3.40 -13.58 13.01
CA MET A 1 3.19 -12.18 12.58
C MET A 1 4.47 -11.39 12.80
N LYS A 2 4.92 -10.66 11.78
CA LYS A 2 6.06 -9.74 11.86
C LYS A 2 5.66 -8.35 11.38
N THR A 3 6.10 -7.34 12.11
CA THR A 3 5.77 -5.94 11.86
C THR A 3 7.03 -5.16 11.48
N PHE A 4 6.93 -4.33 10.45
CA PHE A 4 8.04 -3.56 9.91
C PHE A 4 7.61 -2.13 9.61
N LYS A 5 8.58 -1.21 9.61
CA LYS A 5 8.35 0.16 9.14
C LYS A 5 8.15 0.17 7.61
N LEU A 6 7.10 0.84 7.16
CA LEU A 6 6.91 1.19 5.75
C LEU A 6 7.70 2.46 5.46
N VAL A 7 8.62 2.41 4.51
CA VAL A 7 9.48 3.57 4.16
C VAL A 7 9.32 4.05 2.73
N GLY A 8 8.48 3.37 1.93
CA GLY A 8 8.12 3.81 0.60
C GLY A 8 6.88 3.09 0.10
N LEU A 9 6.01 3.82 -0.57
CA LEU A 9 4.78 3.32 -1.18
C LEU A 9 4.64 3.90 -2.58
N GLN A 10 4.44 3.04 -3.56
CA GLN A 10 4.11 3.44 -4.93
C GLN A 10 2.94 2.61 -5.43
N ILE A 11 2.18 3.15 -6.37
CA ILE A 11 1.07 2.48 -7.02
C ILE A 11 1.42 2.31 -8.49
N GLU A 12 1.41 1.07 -8.97
CA GLU A 12 1.56 0.80 -10.40
C GLU A 12 0.30 1.26 -11.13
N ASP A 13 0.50 2.05 -12.18
CA ASP A 13 -0.57 2.53 -13.04
C ASP A 13 -0.32 1.94 -14.43
N THR A 14 -1.18 1.02 -14.87
CA THR A 14 -1.02 0.33 -16.16
C THR A 14 -1.22 1.26 -17.37
N ALA A 15 -1.84 2.43 -17.16
CA ALA A 15 -2.06 3.41 -18.20
C ALA A 15 -0.95 4.49 -18.25
N ALA A 16 -0.15 4.61 -17.20
CA ALA A 16 0.94 5.58 -17.11
C ALA A 16 2.30 4.92 -17.35
N ILE A 17 3.26 5.73 -17.84
CA ILE A 17 4.65 5.31 -18.00
C ILE A 17 5.36 5.19 -16.63
N GLU A 18 4.91 5.96 -15.65
CA GLU A 18 5.52 6.06 -14.33
C GLU A 18 4.55 5.69 -13.21
N ASN A 19 5.06 5.01 -12.19
CA ASN A 19 4.31 4.67 -10.99
C ASN A 19 3.96 5.93 -10.18
N LYS A 20 2.78 5.97 -9.56
CA LYS A 20 2.41 7.04 -8.64
C LYS A 20 3.17 6.87 -7.34
N VAL A 21 4.10 7.79 -7.05
CA VAL A 21 4.87 7.79 -5.80
C VAL A 21 4.06 8.47 -4.70
N ILE A 22 3.85 7.79 -3.58
CA ILE A 22 3.08 8.31 -2.45
C ILE A 22 4.04 8.78 -1.36
N SER A 23 4.02 10.08 -1.06
CA SER A 23 4.80 10.65 0.04
C SER A 23 4.20 10.26 1.39
N LEU A 24 4.91 9.42 2.14
CA LEU A 24 4.50 8.94 3.46
C LEU A 24 4.81 9.98 4.54
N LYS A 25 3.82 10.32 5.38
CA LYS A 25 4.06 10.96 6.68
C LYS A 25 4.56 9.92 7.69
N ASP A 26 3.93 8.75 7.71
CA ASP A 26 4.38 7.55 8.42
C ASP A 26 3.77 6.30 7.78
N GLY A 27 4.22 5.11 8.20
CA GLY A 27 3.58 3.89 7.78
C GLY A 27 4.11 2.60 8.43
N LEU A 28 3.25 1.60 8.38
CA LEU A 28 3.45 0.28 8.93
C LEU A 28 3.14 -0.78 7.88
N VAL A 29 3.90 -1.87 7.90
CA VAL A 29 3.60 -3.05 7.08
C VAL A 29 3.77 -4.32 7.91
N ILE A 30 2.77 -5.19 7.86
CA ILE A 30 2.69 -6.41 8.66
C ILE A 30 2.63 -7.62 7.73
N ASN A 31 3.57 -8.54 7.89
CA ASN A 31 3.47 -9.89 7.36
C ASN A 31 2.68 -10.73 8.38
N LYS A 32 1.49 -11.21 7.97
CA LYS A 32 0.62 -11.98 8.87
C LYS A 32 1.20 -13.35 9.23
N GLU A 33 2.07 -13.90 8.38
CA GLU A 33 2.66 -15.25 8.51
C GLU A 33 1.59 -16.34 8.67
N ASP A 34 0.47 -16.20 7.96
CA ASP A 34 -0.68 -17.10 7.97
C ASP A 34 -0.57 -18.24 6.94
N GLY A 35 0.56 -18.33 6.21
CA GLY A 35 0.77 -19.29 5.13
C GLY A 35 0.22 -18.84 3.76
N GLU A 36 -0.55 -17.74 3.72
CA GLU A 36 -1.22 -17.25 2.50
C GLU A 36 -0.49 -16.07 1.84
N ASN A 37 0.72 -15.75 2.33
CA ASN A 37 1.47 -14.54 1.97
C ASN A 37 0.61 -13.27 2.10
N SER A 38 -0.20 -13.19 3.16
CA SER A 38 -1.04 -12.02 3.44
C SER A 38 -0.25 -10.90 4.11
N TRP A 39 -0.44 -9.69 3.60
CA TRP A 39 0.21 -8.48 4.08
C TRP A 39 -0.83 -7.39 4.36
N LEU A 40 -0.68 -6.75 5.51
CA LEU A 40 -1.45 -5.56 5.88
C LEU A 40 -0.55 -4.35 5.82
N ILE A 41 -1.00 -3.28 5.18
CA ILE A 41 -0.24 -2.04 5.00
C ILE A 41 -1.09 -0.91 5.54
N GLU A 42 -0.53 -0.10 6.43
CA GLU A 42 -1.13 1.14 6.90
C GLU A 42 -0.22 2.30 6.50
N ALA A 43 -0.79 3.28 5.78
CA ALA A 43 -0.06 4.42 5.28
C ALA A 43 -0.74 5.72 5.72
N LEU A 44 -0.01 6.55 6.47
CA LEU A 44 -0.43 7.89 6.81
C LEU A 44 0.11 8.87 5.76
N ILE A 45 -0.79 9.49 5.00
CA ILE A 45 -0.45 10.27 3.80
C ILE A 45 -1.24 11.58 3.73
N SER A 46 -0.84 12.48 2.83
CA SER A 46 -1.55 13.75 2.59
C SER A 46 -3.01 13.50 2.18
N LYS A 47 -3.92 14.36 2.66
CA LYS A 47 -5.35 14.31 2.33
C LYS A 47 -5.65 14.52 0.85
N GLU A 48 -4.69 15.03 0.07
CA GLU A 48 -4.76 15.13 -1.39
C GLU A 48 -5.03 13.77 -2.09
N TRP A 49 -4.64 12.66 -1.45
CA TRP A 49 -4.84 11.31 -1.98
C TRP A 49 -6.24 10.75 -1.70
N LEU A 50 -7.08 11.47 -0.94
CA LEU A 50 -8.41 11.01 -0.55
C LEU A 50 -9.31 10.67 -1.76
N PRO A 51 -9.41 11.49 -2.82
CA PRO A 51 -10.24 11.16 -3.97
C PRO A 51 -9.81 9.86 -4.64
N PHE A 52 -8.49 9.66 -4.79
CA PHE A 52 -7.94 8.46 -5.40
C PHE A 52 -8.31 7.20 -4.60
N PHE A 53 -8.10 7.19 -3.28
CA PHE A 53 -8.40 6.00 -2.47
C PHE A 53 -9.91 5.80 -2.27
N LYS A 54 -10.73 6.87 -2.25
CA LYS A 54 -12.20 6.74 -2.17
C LYS A 54 -12.77 5.99 -3.36
N GLU A 55 -12.30 6.27 -4.58
CA GLU A 55 -12.74 5.52 -5.76
C GLU A 55 -12.45 4.02 -5.64
N HIS A 56 -11.32 3.65 -5.02
CA HIS A 56 -10.90 2.26 -4.88
C HIS A 56 -11.55 1.54 -3.69
N VAL A 57 -11.95 2.24 -2.63
CA VAL A 57 -12.68 1.61 -1.51
C VAL A 57 -14.13 1.26 -1.89
N GLU A 58 -14.70 2.00 -2.84
CA GLU A 58 -16.04 1.74 -3.38
C GLU A 58 -16.05 0.56 -4.37
N GLN A 59 -14.87 0.09 -4.81
CA GLN A 59 -14.68 -1.02 -5.73
C GLN A 59 -13.85 -2.15 -5.10
N PRO A 60 -14.41 -2.89 -4.11
CA PRO A 60 -13.64 -3.83 -3.30
C PRO A 60 -13.05 -5.01 -4.06
N ASP A 61 -13.59 -5.34 -5.25
CA ASP A 61 -13.06 -6.39 -6.13
C ASP A 61 -11.83 -5.94 -6.93
N THR A 62 -11.61 -4.63 -7.02
CA THR A 62 -10.48 -4.05 -7.76
C THR A 62 -9.25 -4.03 -6.88
N HIS A 63 -8.21 -4.76 -7.31
CA HIS A 63 -6.94 -4.81 -6.60
C HIS A 63 -5.94 -3.82 -7.23
N LEU A 64 -5.33 -3.00 -6.36
CA LEU A 64 -4.19 -2.17 -6.66
C LEU A 64 -2.91 -3.01 -6.62
N LYS A 65 -2.04 -2.82 -7.60
CA LYS A 65 -0.65 -3.28 -7.49
C LYS A 65 0.15 -2.18 -6.81
N VAL A 66 0.60 -2.46 -5.59
CA VAL A 66 1.38 -1.52 -4.79
C VAL A 66 2.80 -2.04 -4.62
N LEU A 67 3.78 -1.14 -4.72
CA LEU A 67 5.18 -1.40 -4.44
C LEU A 67 5.51 -0.83 -3.06
N VAL A 68 5.92 -1.71 -2.16
CA VAL A 68 6.14 -1.41 -0.74
C VAL A 68 7.62 -1.58 -0.41
N THR A 69 8.27 -0.50 0.03
CA THR A 69 9.66 -0.54 0.50
C THR A 69 9.67 -0.69 2.02
N ILE A 70 10.31 -1.76 2.49
CA ILE A 70 10.24 -2.21 3.90
C ILE A 70 11.55 -1.89 4.62
N SER A 71 11.46 -1.28 5.80
CA SER A 71 12.56 -0.98 6.73
C SER A 71 13.62 0.03 6.26
N LYS A 72 14.18 -0.10 5.05
CA LYS A 72 15.24 0.79 4.52
C LYS A 72 14.90 1.21 3.10
N THR A 73 15.07 2.50 2.79
CA THR A 73 14.75 3.08 1.48
C THR A 73 15.59 2.52 0.33
N THR A 74 16.74 1.93 0.64
CA THR A 74 17.62 1.25 -0.33
C THR A 74 17.17 -0.16 -0.67
N ASN A 75 16.16 -0.71 0.02
CA ASN A 75 15.67 -2.05 -0.24
C ASN A 75 14.86 -2.07 -1.54
N THR A 76 14.92 -3.20 -2.25
CA THR A 76 14.04 -3.42 -3.40
C THR A 76 12.58 -3.45 -2.92
N PRO A 77 11.67 -2.69 -3.55
CA PRO A 77 10.25 -2.74 -3.20
C PRO A 77 9.65 -4.13 -3.43
N ALA A 78 8.77 -4.55 -2.53
CA ALA A 78 7.93 -5.74 -2.66
C ALA A 78 6.63 -5.38 -3.38
N GLN A 79 6.23 -6.16 -4.38
CA GLN A 79 4.99 -5.95 -5.11
C GLN A 79 3.85 -6.72 -4.45
N ILE A 80 2.79 -6.03 -4.07
CA ILE A 80 1.62 -6.58 -3.37
C ILE A 80 0.37 -6.22 -4.17
N SER A 81 -0.49 -7.21 -4.42
CA SER A 81 -1.83 -6.99 -4.95
C SER A 81 -2.77 -6.78 -3.78
N ALA A 82 -3.28 -5.56 -3.59
CA ALA A 82 -4.01 -5.16 -2.40
C ALA A 82 -5.33 -4.45 -2.73
N SER A 83 -6.32 -4.61 -1.85
CA SER A 83 -7.57 -3.86 -1.87
C SER A 83 -7.55 -2.81 -0.75
N VAL A 84 -8.24 -1.69 -0.96
CA VAL A 84 -8.45 -0.68 0.09
C VAL A 84 -9.50 -1.22 1.05
N LYS A 85 -9.14 -1.43 2.31
CA LYS A 85 -10.06 -1.94 3.35
C LYS A 85 -10.74 -0.83 4.14
N ASN A 86 -10.00 0.22 4.44
CA ASN A 86 -10.53 1.35 5.19
C ASN A 86 -9.75 2.63 4.87
N ILE A 87 -10.42 3.76 4.97
CA ILE A 87 -9.82 5.10 4.90
C ILE A 87 -10.29 5.86 6.13
N THR A 88 -9.35 6.24 6.99
CA THR A 88 -9.63 7.09 8.15
C THR A 88 -9.20 8.51 7.82
N GLU A 89 -10.16 9.42 7.70
CA GLU A 89 -9.88 10.83 7.47
C GLU A 89 -9.41 11.51 8.77
N LEU A 90 -8.32 12.25 8.67
CA LEU A 90 -7.82 13.17 9.70
C LEU A 90 -7.94 14.60 9.17
N GLU A 91 -7.43 15.57 9.95
CA GLU A 91 -7.51 16.99 9.59
C GLU A 91 -6.79 17.27 8.26
N GLU A 92 -5.48 17.01 8.19
CA GLU A 92 -4.63 17.25 7.01
C GLU A 92 -4.06 15.97 6.36
N SER A 93 -4.51 14.80 6.81
CA SER A 93 -4.04 13.51 6.33
C SER A 93 -5.16 12.49 6.26
N ILE A 94 -4.84 11.35 5.66
CA ILE A 94 -5.65 10.14 5.72
C ILE A 94 -4.76 8.99 6.17
N SER A 95 -5.30 8.08 6.97
CA SER A 95 -4.73 6.73 7.15
C SER A 95 -5.45 5.78 6.21
N VAL A 96 -4.70 5.13 5.33
CA VAL A 96 -5.24 4.14 4.38
C VAL A 96 -4.78 2.76 4.82
N LEU A 97 -5.75 1.88 5.05
CA LEU A 97 -5.51 0.47 5.35
C LEU A 97 -5.69 -0.36 4.07
N LEU A 98 -4.63 -1.04 3.66
CA LEU A 98 -4.61 -1.97 2.54
C LEU A 98 -4.40 -3.39 3.05
N ASP A 99 -5.13 -4.34 2.47
CA ASP A 99 -4.96 -5.78 2.70
C ASP A 99 -4.73 -6.45 1.35
N GLY A 100 -3.64 -7.19 1.24
CA GLY A 100 -3.20 -7.76 -0.01
C GLY A 100 -2.31 -8.97 0.14
N ARG A 101 -1.96 -9.54 -1.01
CA ARG A 101 -1.08 -10.71 -1.13
C ARG A 101 0.19 -10.32 -1.88
N LEU A 102 1.33 -10.79 -1.37
CA LEU A 102 2.62 -10.63 -2.03
C LEU A 102 2.59 -11.35 -3.38
N LEU A 103 2.96 -10.64 -4.46
CA LEU A 103 3.12 -11.24 -5.78
C LEU A 103 4.51 -11.86 -5.87
N ALA A 104 4.57 -13.15 -6.22
CA ALA A 104 5.84 -13.78 -6.53
C ALA A 104 6.45 -13.12 -7.76
N ARG A 105 7.74 -12.79 -7.69
CA ARG A 105 8.48 -12.26 -8.83
C ARG A 105 8.61 -13.41 -9.85
N SER A 106 7.95 -13.31 -11.00
CA SER A 106 8.20 -14.23 -12.11
C SER A 106 9.67 -14.09 -12.51
N VAL A 107 10.40 -15.21 -12.41
CA VAL A 107 11.82 -15.33 -12.78
C VAL A 107 11.97 -15.32 -14.30
#